data_AF-A0A4Z0A614-F1
#
_entry.id   AF-A0A4Z0A614-F1
#
_cell.length_a   1.000
_cell.length_b   1.000
_cell.length_c   1.000
_cell.angle_alpha   90.00
_cell.angle_beta   90.00
_cell.angle_gamma   90.00
#
_symmetry.space_group_name_H-M   'P 1'
#
loop_
_entity.id
_entity.type
_entity.pdbx_description
1 polymer ?
#
loop_
_entity_poly.entity_id
_entity_poly.type
_entity_poly.pdbx_seq_one_letter_code
_entity_poly.pdbx_strand_id
1 'polypeptide(L)'
;MRQTTVEGCAFFLHSTVQWVGLEEWLYKTTFPFEGGTDGEHTELVFEGLDTFADVYLNGESILAADNQFRTWIVSLTFDQLKAENVLLLHFKSASKIAKELEAKYGRMRAGSTNLGDPSRVYVRKAQYDWRCDPIDFYMP
;
A
#
# COMPACT_ATOMS: atom_id res chain seq x y z
N MET A 1 4.11 8.38 16.82
CA MET A 1 2.97 7.88 16.02
C MET A 1 1.78 8.75 16.36
N ARG A 2 1.39 9.69 15.49
CA ARG A 2 0.20 10.55 15.71
C ARG A 2 -0.99 9.81 15.15
N GLN A 3 -1.89 9.31 16.00
CA GLN A 3 -3.20 8.84 15.56
C GLN A 3 -4.09 10.07 15.39
N THR A 4 -4.17 10.57 14.15
CA THR A 4 -5.13 11.61 13.79
C THR A 4 -6.36 10.93 13.22
N THR A 5 -7.42 10.84 14.01
CA THR A 5 -8.69 10.26 13.58
C THR A 5 -9.42 11.27 12.68
N VAL A 6 -9.80 10.83 11.48
CA VAL A 6 -10.69 11.58 10.59
C VAL A 6 -12.11 11.07 10.82
N GLU A 7 -13.02 11.95 11.23
CA GLU A 7 -14.45 11.60 11.33
C GLU A 7 -15.10 11.71 9.94
N GLY A 8 -15.44 10.57 9.35
CA GLY A 8 -16.32 10.45 8.17
C GLY A 8 -15.70 10.89 6.83
N CYS A 9 -15.39 9.91 5.97
CA CYS A 9 -15.09 10.14 4.55
C CYS A 9 -16.29 9.66 3.72
N ALA A 10 -17.37 10.44 3.70
CA ALA A 10 -18.50 10.18 2.81
C ALA A 10 -18.21 10.79 1.43
N PHE A 11 -18.49 10.01 0.40
CA PHE A 11 -18.49 10.39 -1.02
C PHE A 11 -18.94 11.85 -1.24
N PHE A 12 -18.14 12.60 -2.00
CA PHE A 12 -18.23 14.03 -2.38
C PHE A 12 -17.40 15.02 -1.55
N LEU A 13 -16.34 15.53 -2.19
CA LEU A 13 -15.64 16.79 -1.91
C LEU A 13 -15.33 17.09 -0.43
N HIS A 14 -14.24 16.53 0.10
CA HIS A 14 -13.57 17.24 1.20
C HIS A 14 -12.05 17.24 1.03
N SER A 15 -11.50 18.42 0.73
CA SER A 15 -10.05 18.69 0.65
C SER A 15 -9.30 18.39 1.96
N THR A 16 -10.00 18.14 3.07
CA THR A 16 -9.42 17.92 4.41
C THR A 16 -8.88 16.52 4.62
N VAL A 17 -9.19 15.55 3.75
CA VAL A 17 -8.69 14.16 3.87
C VAL A 17 -7.60 13.84 2.84
N GLN A 18 -7.28 14.79 1.96
CA GLN A 18 -6.31 14.62 0.88
C GLN A 18 -4.91 14.27 1.41
N TRP A 19 -4.52 14.78 2.59
CA TRP A 19 -3.23 14.47 3.21
C TRP A 19 -3.01 12.98 3.48
N VAL A 20 -4.10 12.19 3.63
CA VAL A 20 -4.02 10.75 3.89
C VAL A 20 -3.29 10.03 2.76
N GLY A 21 -3.50 10.42 1.50
CA GLY A 21 -2.81 9.83 0.36
C GLY A 21 -1.34 10.24 0.20
N LEU A 22 -0.90 11.33 0.86
CA LEU A 22 0.50 11.80 0.83
C LEU A 22 1.38 11.15 1.90
N GLU A 23 0.77 10.71 2.99
CA GLU A 23 1.49 10.11 4.10
C GLU A 23 1.73 8.62 3.90
N GLU A 24 2.69 8.10 4.66
CA GLU A 24 2.93 6.66 4.76
C GLU A 24 2.19 6.08 5.96
N TRP A 25 1.71 4.86 5.81
CA TRP A 25 0.84 4.21 6.80
C TRP A 25 1.45 2.90 7.27
N LEU A 26 1.41 2.70 8.59
CA LEU A 26 1.85 1.46 9.23
C LEU A 26 0.62 0.76 9.80
N TYR A 27 0.35 -0.44 9.28
CA TYR A 27 -0.63 -1.36 9.85
C TYR A 27 0.13 -2.42 10.62
N LYS A 28 -0.22 -2.61 11.89
CA LYS A 28 0.39 -3.62 12.75
C LYS A 28 -0.70 -4.49 13.32
N THR A 29 -0.52 -5.80 13.21
CA THR A 29 -1.35 -6.79 13.90
C THR A 29 -0.48 -7.86 14.53
N THR A 30 -1.04 -8.59 15.48
CA THR A 30 -0.41 -9.80 16.02
C THR A 30 -1.36 -10.97 15.83
N PHE A 31 -0.79 -12.17 15.69
CA PHE A 31 -1.57 -13.39 15.56
C PHE A 31 -0.85 -14.56 16.24
N PRO A 32 -1.59 -15.43 16.94
CA PRO A 32 -1.01 -16.64 17.49
C PRO A 32 -0.78 -17.67 16.38
N PHE A 33 0.23 -18.50 16.56
CA PHE A 33 0.46 -19.66 15.70
C PHE A 33 0.76 -20.89 16.58
N GLU A 34 -0.23 -21.76 16.68
CA GLU A 34 -0.17 -23.02 17.41
C GLU A 34 -0.22 -24.17 16.38
N GLY A 35 0.86 -24.37 15.64
CA GLY A 35 0.90 -25.38 14.58
C GLY A 35 2.26 -25.50 13.91
N GLY A 36 2.33 -26.36 12.89
CA GLY A 36 3.54 -26.60 12.11
C GLY A 36 4.40 -27.73 12.65
N THR A 37 4.74 -28.68 11.79
CA THR A 37 5.91 -29.54 11.97
C THR A 37 7.00 -29.14 10.98
N ASP A 38 8.25 -29.42 11.31
CA ASP A 38 9.36 -29.20 10.37
C ASP A 38 9.09 -29.98 9.06
N GLY A 39 9.07 -29.26 7.93
CA GLY A 39 8.72 -29.81 6.61
C GLY A 39 7.26 -29.60 6.16
N GLU A 40 6.38 -29.00 6.98
CA GLU A 40 5.04 -28.59 6.53
C GLU A 40 5.09 -27.30 5.71
N HIS A 41 4.29 -27.27 4.64
CA HIS A 41 4.18 -26.11 3.76
C HIS A 41 3.26 -25.05 4.37
N THR A 42 3.84 -23.89 4.69
CA THR A 42 3.10 -22.76 5.27
C THR A 42 3.23 -21.53 4.38
N GLU A 43 2.13 -20.82 4.15
CA GLU A 43 2.11 -19.61 3.33
C GLU A 43 1.32 -18.49 3.99
N LEU A 44 1.77 -17.25 3.78
CA LEU A 44 0.97 -16.05 3.96
C LEU A 44 0.43 -15.60 2.61
N VAL A 45 -0.88 -15.44 2.52
CA VAL A 45 -1.58 -15.03 1.31
C VAL A 45 -2.21 -13.65 1.52
N PHE A 46 -1.79 -12.69 0.73
CA PHE A 46 -2.41 -11.37 0.64
C PHE A 46 -3.20 -11.29 -0.66
N GLU A 47 -4.52 -11.36 -0.59
CA GLU A 47 -5.38 -11.38 -1.77
C GLU A 47 -5.28 -10.09 -2.60
N GLY A 48 -5.01 -8.96 -1.94
CA GLY A 48 -4.68 -7.68 -2.57
C GLY A 48 -4.01 -6.73 -1.58
N LEU A 49 -3.04 -5.95 -2.07
CA LEU A 49 -2.34 -4.90 -1.33
C LEU A 49 -2.34 -3.63 -2.18
N ASP A 50 -3.07 -2.60 -1.77
CA ASP A 50 -3.19 -1.34 -2.51
C ASP A 50 -2.23 -0.27 -1.96
N THR A 51 -1.15 0.08 -2.64
CA THR A 51 -0.54 -0.62 -3.79
C THR A 51 0.92 -0.96 -3.45
N PHE A 52 1.67 0.03 -2.98
CA PHE A 52 3.05 -0.14 -2.58
C PHE A 52 3.12 -0.47 -1.09
N ALA A 53 3.42 -1.73 -0.77
CA ALA A 53 3.45 -2.21 0.60
C ALA A 53 4.70 -3.06 0.87
N ASP A 54 5.51 -2.65 1.84
CA ASP A 54 6.56 -3.51 2.40
C ASP A 54 5.98 -4.28 3.59
N VAL A 55 6.07 -5.60 3.56
CA VAL A 55 5.52 -6.47 4.60
C VAL A 55 6.65 -7.08 5.40
N TYR A 56 6.48 -7.03 6.72
CA TYR A 56 7.42 -7.59 7.69
C TYR A 56 6.72 -8.58 8.61
N LEU A 57 7.33 -9.74 8.80
CA LEU A 57 6.93 -10.75 9.78
C LEU A 57 8.01 -10.80 10.86
N ASN A 58 7.62 -10.60 12.12
CA ASN A 58 8.53 -10.65 13.26
C ASN A 58 9.76 -9.73 13.17
N GLY A 59 9.66 -8.66 12.37
CA GLY A 59 10.73 -7.69 12.12
C GLY A 59 11.57 -7.97 10.87
N GLU A 60 11.38 -9.12 10.21
CA GLU A 60 12.05 -9.48 8.95
C GLU A 60 11.18 -9.12 7.74
N SER A 61 11.77 -8.58 6.68
CA SER A 61 11.06 -8.25 5.44
C SER A 61 10.78 -9.51 4.64
N ILE A 62 9.51 -9.75 4.31
CA ILE A 62 9.06 -10.98 3.63
C ILE A 62 8.44 -10.73 2.25
N LEU A 63 8.01 -9.50 1.96
CA LEU A 63 7.37 -9.13 0.69
C LEU A 63 7.49 -7.63 0.45
N ALA A 64 7.72 -7.26 -0.81
CA ALA A 64 7.50 -5.91 -1.33
C ALA A 64 6.48 -5.98 -2.47
N ALA A 65 5.29 -5.41 -2.26
CA ALA A 65 4.19 -5.39 -3.22
C ALA A 65 4.14 -4.04 -3.95
N ASP A 66 3.73 -4.06 -5.22
CA ASP A 66 3.66 -2.89 -6.10
C ASP A 66 2.41 -2.85 -6.99
N ASN A 67 1.42 -3.70 -6.72
CA ASN A 67 0.27 -3.91 -7.60
C ASN A 67 -0.97 -4.33 -6.80
N GLN A 68 -2.01 -3.50 -6.82
CA GLN A 68 -3.23 -3.74 -6.07
C GLN A 68 -4.09 -4.89 -6.61
N PHE A 69 -3.87 -5.28 -7.86
CA PHE A 69 -4.73 -6.26 -8.56
C PHE A 69 -4.15 -7.68 -8.50
N ARG A 70 -3.08 -7.89 -7.73
CA ARG A 70 -2.40 -9.18 -7.60
C ARG A 70 -2.60 -9.74 -6.21
N THR A 71 -2.76 -11.06 -6.16
CA THR A 71 -2.54 -11.85 -4.95
C THR A 71 -1.04 -12.08 -4.77
N TRP A 72 -0.58 -11.90 -3.55
CA TRP A 72 0.80 -12.12 -3.13
C TRP A 72 0.85 -13.30 -2.19
N ILE A 73 1.61 -14.33 -2.56
CA ILE A 73 1.79 -15.54 -1.77
C ILE A 73 3.25 -15.59 -1.33
N VAL A 74 3.47 -15.72 -0.03
CA VAL A 74 4.79 -15.80 0.58
C VAL A 74 4.89 -17.12 1.31
N SER A 75 5.72 -18.03 0.82
CA SER A 75 6.05 -19.25 1.55
C SER A 75 6.92 -18.92 2.76
N LEU A 76 6.54 -19.44 3.91
CA LEU A 76 7.24 -19.26 5.17
C LEU A 76 7.94 -20.54 5.58
N THR A 77 9.10 -20.39 6.23
CA THR A 77 9.77 -21.49 6.91
C THR A 77 9.33 -21.55 8.37
N PHE A 78 9.37 -22.75 8.97
CA PHE A 78 8.88 -22.97 10.33
C PHE A 78 9.59 -22.10 11.37
N ASP A 79 10.88 -21.83 11.19
CA ASP A 79 11.71 -20.98 12.06
C ASP A 79 11.33 -19.49 12.03
N GLN A 80 10.60 -19.03 11.00
CA GLN A 80 10.09 -17.66 10.92
C GLN A 80 8.86 -17.45 11.81
N LEU A 81 8.17 -18.53 12.18
CA LEU A 81 6.95 -18.49 12.97
C LEU A 81 7.23 -18.74 14.46
N LYS A 82 6.56 -17.96 15.30
CA LYS A 82 6.63 -18.03 16.76
C LYS A 82 5.24 -18.31 17.31
N ALA A 83 5.14 -18.64 18.60
CA ALA A 83 3.84 -18.81 19.26
C ALA A 83 2.94 -17.56 19.12
N GLU A 84 3.54 -16.37 19.14
CA GLU A 84 2.89 -15.09 18.83
C GLU A 84 3.72 -14.37 17.76
N ASN A 85 3.09 -14.03 16.65
CA ASN A 85 3.73 -13.37 15.51
C ASN A 85 3.27 -11.93 15.38
N VAL A 86 4.18 -11.06 14.95
CA VAL A 86 3.89 -9.67 14.65
C VAL A 86 3.97 -9.46 13.16
N LEU A 87 2.87 -9.02 12.54
CA LEU A 87 2.81 -8.64 11.14
C LEU A 87 2.73 -7.12 11.03
N LEU A 88 3.64 -6.53 10.28
CA LEU A 88 3.70 -5.10 9.99
C LEU A 88 3.63 -4.88 8.48
N LEU A 89 2.67 -4.08 8.04
CA LEU A 89 2.56 -3.63 6.65
C LEU A 89 2.87 -2.14 6.62
N HIS A 90 3.84 -1.76 5.82
CA HIS A 90 4.23 -0.37 5.59
C HIS A 90 3.80 0.04 4.18
N PHE A 91 2.70 0.79 4.13
CA PHE A 91 2.18 1.36 2.90
C PHE A 91 2.85 2.70 2.59
N LYS A 92 3.37 2.81 1.38
CA LYS A 92 4.00 4.02 0.86
C LYS A 92 3.00 4.84 0.07
N SER A 93 3.23 6.14 -0.03
CA SER A 93 2.37 7.03 -0.82
C SER A 93 2.51 6.71 -2.32
N ALA A 94 1.45 6.16 -2.91
CA ALA A 94 1.37 5.88 -4.34
C ALA A 94 1.54 7.15 -5.19
N SER A 95 1.04 8.29 -4.69
CA SER A 95 1.16 9.61 -5.32
C SER A 95 2.62 10.04 -5.48
N LYS A 96 3.43 9.90 -4.43
CA LYS A 96 4.86 10.25 -4.46
C LYS A 96 5.62 9.35 -5.43
N ILE A 97 5.39 8.03 -5.34
CA ILE A 97 6.05 7.05 -6.21
C ILE A 97 5.69 7.28 -7.68
N ALA A 98 4.43 7.58 -8.00
CA ALA A 98 4.03 7.91 -9.37
C ALA A 98 4.79 9.11 -9.93
N LYS A 99 5.00 10.16 -9.12
CA LYS A 99 5.77 11.34 -9.53
C LYS A 99 7.25 11.04 -9.73
N GLU A 100 7.83 10.20 -8.89
CA GLU A 100 9.21 9.72 -9.09
C GLU A 100 9.36 8.93 -10.38
N LEU A 101 8.39 8.06 -10.69
CA LEU A 101 8.36 7.30 -11.94
C LEU A 101 8.15 8.21 -13.16
N GLU A 102 7.30 9.23 -13.07
CA GLU A 102 7.12 10.25 -14.10
C GLU A 102 8.43 11.04 -14.33
N ALA A 103 9.12 11.44 -13.27
CA ALA A 103 10.41 12.12 -13.37
C ALA A 103 11.46 11.23 -14.06
N LYS A 104 11.42 9.91 -13.80
CA LYS A 104 12.35 8.93 -14.37
C LYS A 104 12.09 8.62 -15.84
N TYR A 105 10.82 8.43 -16.23
CA TYR A 105 10.45 7.95 -17.57
C TYR A 105 9.86 9.04 -18.48
N GLY A 106 9.69 10.25 -17.97
CA GLY A 106 9.11 11.39 -18.67
C GLY A 106 7.60 11.52 -18.47
N ARG A 107 7.03 12.64 -18.89
CA ARG A 107 5.59 12.87 -18.76
C ARG A 107 4.83 12.21 -19.91
N MET A 108 3.87 11.35 -19.56
CA MET A 108 2.97 10.73 -20.53
C MET A 108 1.70 11.56 -20.72
N ARG A 109 1.16 11.56 -21.95
CA ARG A 109 -0.18 12.13 -22.19
C ARG A 109 -1.25 11.17 -21.67
N ALA A 110 -1.82 11.47 -20.51
CA ALA A 110 -3.03 10.82 -20.03
C ALA A 110 -4.25 11.57 -20.59
N GLY A 111 -4.99 10.94 -21.51
CA GLY A 111 -6.05 11.57 -22.31
C GLY A 111 -7.31 12.04 -21.56
N SER A 112 -7.36 11.92 -20.23
CA SER A 112 -8.48 12.41 -19.42
C SER A 112 -7.94 13.06 -18.16
N THR A 113 -7.97 14.40 -18.15
CA THR A 113 -7.65 15.26 -16.99
C THR A 113 -8.66 15.08 -15.86
N ASN A 114 -9.83 14.51 -16.16
CA ASN A 114 -10.89 14.25 -15.18
C ASN A 114 -10.61 13.01 -14.32
N LEU A 115 -9.43 12.39 -14.42
CA LEU A 115 -9.05 11.19 -13.64
C LEU A 115 -7.91 11.49 -12.65
N GLY A 116 -7.66 12.76 -12.34
CA GLY A 116 -6.54 13.18 -11.51
C GLY A 116 -5.22 13.25 -12.28
N ASP A 117 -4.12 13.26 -11.53
CA ASP A 117 -2.79 13.52 -12.07
C ASP A 117 -2.34 12.48 -13.13
N PRO A 118 -1.73 12.91 -14.26
CA PRO A 118 -1.27 12.02 -15.32
C PRO A 118 -0.27 10.94 -14.89
N SER A 119 0.52 11.18 -13.84
CA SER A 119 1.52 10.23 -13.32
C SER A 119 0.91 8.90 -12.87
N ARG A 120 -0.42 8.86 -12.61
CA ARG A 120 -1.17 7.65 -12.29
C ARG A 120 -0.96 6.48 -13.25
N VAL A 121 -0.60 6.76 -14.51
CA VAL A 121 -0.40 5.74 -15.54
C VAL A 121 0.79 4.83 -15.23
N TYR A 122 1.70 5.27 -14.37
CA TYR A 122 2.87 4.50 -13.94
C TYR A 122 2.58 3.48 -12.86
N VAL A 123 1.42 3.56 -12.20
CA VAL A 123 1.11 2.75 -11.03
C VAL A 123 -0.03 1.80 -11.31
N ARG A 124 0.11 0.55 -10.87
CA ARG A 124 -0.94 -0.48 -10.94
C ARG A 124 -1.91 -0.34 -9.76
N LYS A 125 -2.59 0.81 -9.72
CA LYS A 125 -3.64 1.21 -8.79
C LYS A 125 -4.95 1.49 -9.54
N ALA A 126 -6.08 1.46 -8.86
CA ALA A 126 -7.39 1.78 -9.41
C ALA A 126 -7.36 3.21 -9.93
N GLN A 127 -7.60 3.37 -11.23
CA GLN A 127 -7.39 4.66 -11.90
C GLN A 127 -8.42 5.71 -11.49
N TYR A 128 -9.53 5.32 -10.85
CA TYR A 128 -10.52 6.27 -10.34
C TYR A 128 -10.13 6.85 -8.97
N ASP A 129 -9.29 6.16 -8.18
CA ASP A 129 -8.86 6.61 -6.85
C ASP A 129 -8.09 7.93 -6.92
N TRP A 130 -7.36 8.13 -8.03
CA TRP A 130 -6.57 9.33 -8.30
C TRP A 130 -7.38 10.62 -8.37
N ARG A 131 -8.71 10.53 -8.53
CA ARG A 131 -9.61 11.70 -8.40
C ARG A 131 -9.75 12.20 -6.97
N CYS A 132 -9.58 11.29 -6.02
CA CYS A 132 -9.66 11.55 -4.60
C CYS A 132 -8.27 11.68 -3.98
N ASP A 133 -7.20 11.58 -4.78
CA ASP A 133 -5.84 11.72 -4.32
C ASP A 133 -5.33 13.18 -4.42
N PRO A 134 -4.49 13.63 -3.46
CA PRO A 134 -4.03 15.01 -3.22
C PRO A 134 -3.28 15.71 -4.35
N ILE A 135 -2.95 15.02 -5.44
CA ILE A 135 -1.87 15.42 -6.35
C ILE A 135 -2.16 16.74 -7.08
N ASP A 136 -3.45 17.06 -7.28
CA ASP A 136 -3.85 18.23 -8.06
C ASP A 136 -3.86 19.57 -7.28
N PHE A 137 -3.69 19.57 -5.94
CA PHE A 137 -3.89 20.79 -5.13
C PHE A 137 -2.64 21.38 -4.46
N TYR A 138 -1.49 20.71 -4.49
CA TYR A 138 -0.33 21.07 -3.63
C TYR A 138 0.98 21.41 -4.36
N MET A 139 0.93 21.80 -5.64
CA MET A 139 2.11 22.35 -6.33
C MET A 139 1.79 23.73 -6.92
N PRO A 140 2.53 24.80 -6.55
CA PRO A 140 2.42 26.12 -7.17
C PRO A 140 2.89 26.14 -8.63
#